data_AF-A0A661C9X9-F1
#
_entry.id   AF-A0A661C9X9-F1
#
_cell.length_a   1.000
_cell.length_b   1.000
_cell.length_c   1.000
_cell.angle_alpha   90.00
_cell.angle_beta   90.00
_cell.angle_gamma   90.00
#
_symmetry.space_group_name_H-M   'P 1'
#
loop_
_entity.id
_entity.type
_entity.pdbx_description
1 polymer ?
#
loop_
_entity_poly.entity_id
_entity_poly.type
_entity_poly.pdbx_seq_one_letter_code
_entity_poly.pdbx_strand_id
1 'polypeptide(L)'
;MRKQVKIIEFPMRRWFLLSLYTICMAGLVFRAVDLQVLNKEFLQDHGDARALRVVKIPAHRGMITDRNGESLAISTPVNSIWAVPRKVMAADVKLDQLAKYLHMDEKELTSLLRDRIGRQFVYLKRHVAPVLAEQVMLLDIPGISLQREYRRYYPAAEVTSHVLGFTNIDDSGQEGIELAFDNWLKGSPGSKRVLKDRLGRIIENIESITTPDPGNELVLSIDRRVQYLAYRELKSAVNHHKARAGTLVMLDVKTGEIIAMVGQPSYNPNNRTGLKSGHYRNRAVTDVFEPGSTLKPFTIATALESGLYDLNSTIDTRPGFFKVGDHTIRDHRDYGVIDLATVIKKSSNIGASKIALSLEPLDFWTILANVGFGQVTGSGFPGEASGYLNPYNNWSEVEQATMSFGYGVSTTALQLAQAYMPFATDGMMLPVSFLKVTEPVTASRVFSAGVARQVRAMLETVVQKGGTGSRAFVEGYRVAGKTGTVHKTVVGGYSEDRYLSLFAGMAPASNPRLIAVVIIDEPKGDEYYGGLVAAPVFANVMAGALRLLDVPPDDLPVLNRQIIAAGRIN
;
A
#
# COMPACT_ATOMS: atom_id res chain seq x y z
N MET A 1 -38.83 -15.12 -110.38
CA MET A 1 -37.36 -15.37 -110.39
C MET A 1 -36.74 -14.70 -109.16
N ARG A 2 -36.21 -15.48 -108.20
CA ARG A 2 -35.48 -14.95 -107.02
C ARG A 2 -34.04 -14.64 -107.42
N LYS A 3 -33.59 -13.38 -107.27
CA LYS A 3 -32.17 -13.01 -107.38
C LYS A 3 -31.42 -13.53 -106.15
N GLN A 4 -30.50 -14.47 -106.34
CA GLN A 4 -29.49 -14.83 -105.35
C GLN A 4 -28.48 -13.68 -105.23
N VAL A 5 -28.39 -13.09 -104.04
CA VAL A 5 -27.29 -12.20 -103.67
C VAL A 5 -26.09 -13.08 -103.31
N LYS A 6 -24.98 -12.95 -104.05
CA LYS A 6 -23.71 -13.61 -103.73
C LYS A 6 -23.19 -13.03 -102.41
N ILE A 7 -23.14 -13.87 -101.37
CA ILE A 7 -22.47 -13.56 -100.11
C ILE A 7 -20.96 -13.72 -100.37
N ILE A 8 -20.20 -12.64 -100.20
CA ILE A 8 -18.74 -12.68 -100.27
C ILE A 8 -18.24 -13.30 -98.97
N GLU A 9 -17.87 -14.58 -99.02
CA GLU A 9 -17.20 -15.23 -97.90
C GLU A 9 -15.72 -14.86 -97.90
N PHE A 10 -15.22 -14.31 -96.79
CA PHE A 10 -13.80 -14.06 -96.55
C PHE A 10 -13.24 -15.14 -95.60
N PRO A 11 -13.06 -16.39 -96.07
CA PRO A 11 -12.71 -17.52 -95.21
C PRO A 11 -11.38 -17.31 -94.47
N MET A 12 -10.37 -16.74 -95.16
CA MET A 12 -9.06 -16.43 -94.57
C MET A 12 -9.14 -15.41 -93.43
N ARG A 13 -9.96 -14.36 -93.58
CA ARG A 13 -10.15 -13.34 -92.55
C ARG A 13 -10.93 -13.89 -91.35
N ARG A 14 -11.93 -14.74 -91.60
CA ARG A 14 -12.70 -15.43 -90.55
C ARG A 14 -11.81 -16.37 -89.74
N TRP A 15 -10.99 -17.19 -90.40
CA TRP A 15 -10.06 -18.08 -89.73
C TRP A 15 -8.99 -17.31 -88.95
N PHE A 16 -8.44 -16.23 -89.51
CA PHE A 16 -7.48 -15.38 -88.79
C PHE A 16 -8.08 -14.77 -87.51
N LEU A 17 -9.30 -14.23 -87.58
CA LEU A 17 -9.98 -13.65 -86.42
C LEU A 17 -10.34 -14.72 -85.38
N LEU A 18 -10.78 -15.91 -85.81
CA LEU A 18 -11.06 -17.03 -84.91
C LEU A 18 -9.79 -17.54 -84.23
N SER A 19 -8.68 -17.67 -84.96
CA SER A 19 -7.38 -18.05 -84.39
C SER A 19 -6.90 -17.02 -83.37
N LEU A 20 -6.99 -15.73 -83.71
CA LEU A 20 -6.63 -14.65 -82.81
C LEU A 20 -7.49 -14.66 -81.54
N TYR A 21 -8.81 -14.84 -81.68
CA TYR A 21 -9.73 -14.94 -80.55
C TYR A 21 -9.43 -16.17 -79.68
N THR A 22 -9.14 -17.32 -80.30
CA THR A 22 -8.80 -18.56 -79.58
C THR A 22 -7.48 -18.42 -78.82
N ILE A 23 -6.48 -17.75 -79.41
CA ILE A 23 -5.20 -17.46 -78.75
C ILE A 23 -5.40 -16.49 -77.58
N CYS A 24 -6.20 -15.43 -77.75
CA CYS A 24 -6.52 -14.52 -76.65
C CYS A 24 -7.25 -15.25 -75.51
N MET A 25 -8.21 -16.12 -75.85
CA MET A 25 -8.96 -16.86 -74.83
C MET A 25 -8.09 -17.92 -74.14
N ALA A 26 -7.23 -18.62 -74.88
CA ALA A 26 -6.22 -19.51 -74.30
C ALA A 26 -5.24 -18.76 -73.40
N GLY A 27 -4.85 -17.54 -73.76
CA GLY A 27 -4.03 -16.66 -72.93
C GLY A 27 -4.71 -16.25 -71.62
N LEU A 28 -6.02 -15.95 -71.65
CA LEU A 28 -6.80 -15.66 -70.45
C LEU A 28 -6.97 -16.89 -69.55
N VAL A 29 -7.24 -18.06 -70.14
CA VAL A 29 -7.34 -19.33 -69.38
C VAL A 29 -6.00 -19.68 -68.76
N PHE A 30 -4.90 -19.58 -69.51
CA PHE A 30 -3.55 -19.78 -68.99
C PHE A 30 -3.27 -18.82 -67.83
N ARG A 31 -3.60 -17.54 -67.98
CA ARG A 31 -3.40 -16.55 -66.91
C ARG A 31 -4.28 -16.84 -65.69
N ALA A 32 -5.49 -17.34 -65.88
CA ALA A 32 -6.35 -17.76 -64.78
C ALA A 32 -5.78 -18.97 -64.03
N VAL A 33 -5.28 -19.99 -64.75
CA VAL A 33 -4.62 -21.16 -64.15
C VAL A 33 -3.33 -20.76 -63.43
N ASP A 34 -2.53 -19.90 -64.03
CA ASP A 34 -1.31 -19.35 -63.45
C ASP A 34 -1.59 -18.58 -62.14
N LEU A 35 -2.67 -17.80 -62.08
CA LEU A 35 -3.06 -17.06 -60.88
C LEU A 35 -3.75 -17.92 -59.82
N GLN A 36 -4.61 -18.88 -60.22
CA GLN A 36 -5.45 -19.64 -59.30
C GLN A 36 -4.84 -20.97 -58.83
N VAL A 37 -3.90 -21.55 -59.59
CA VAL A 37 -3.31 -22.87 -59.31
C VAL A 37 -1.82 -22.75 -59.02
N LEU A 38 -1.05 -22.06 -59.87
CA LEU A 38 0.42 -21.98 -59.72
C LEU A 38 0.86 -20.93 -58.69
N ASN A 39 0.25 -19.73 -58.70
CA ASN A 39 0.59 -18.63 -57.80
C ASN A 39 -0.39 -18.44 -56.63
N LYS A 40 -1.22 -19.46 -56.35
CA LYS A 40 -2.24 -19.38 -55.30
C LYS A 40 -1.63 -19.09 -53.93
N GLU A 41 -0.61 -19.86 -53.53
CA GLU A 41 0.10 -19.66 -52.26
C GLU A 41 0.79 -18.29 -52.21
N PHE A 42 1.48 -17.88 -53.27
CA PHE A 42 2.13 -16.57 -53.34
C PHE A 42 1.14 -15.39 -53.19
N LEU A 43 -0.04 -15.47 -53.82
CA LEU A 43 -1.07 -14.43 -53.73
C LEU A 43 -1.86 -14.48 -52.42
N GLN A 44 -2.10 -15.68 -51.87
CA GLN A 44 -2.71 -15.87 -50.56
C GLN A 44 -1.77 -15.38 -49.46
N ASP A 45 -0.48 -15.72 -49.48
CA ASP A 45 0.53 -15.23 -48.54
C ASP A 45 0.64 -13.70 -48.56
N HIS A 46 0.59 -13.07 -49.74
CA HIS A 46 0.56 -11.61 -49.84
C HIS A 46 -0.75 -10.97 -49.35
N GLY A 47 -1.88 -11.67 -49.47
CA GLY A 47 -3.17 -11.26 -48.91
C GLY A 47 -3.22 -11.43 -47.40
N ASP A 48 -2.76 -12.57 -46.91
CA ASP A 48 -2.72 -12.99 -45.51
C ASP A 48 -1.70 -12.18 -44.72
N ALA A 49 -0.52 -11.86 -45.28
CA ALA A 49 0.43 -10.93 -44.65
C ALA A 49 -0.18 -9.53 -44.39
N ARG A 50 -1.19 -9.15 -45.18
CA ARG A 50 -1.89 -7.86 -45.04
C ARG A 50 -3.11 -7.94 -44.12
N ALA A 51 -3.79 -9.09 -44.04
CA ALA A 51 -5.04 -9.27 -43.29
C ALA A 51 -4.87 -9.97 -41.92
N LEU A 52 -3.89 -10.86 -41.79
CA LEU A 52 -3.58 -11.55 -40.54
C LEU A 52 -2.88 -10.60 -39.57
N ARG A 53 -3.41 -10.53 -38.34
CA ARG A 53 -2.82 -9.77 -37.25
C ARG A 53 -2.78 -10.60 -35.99
N VAL A 54 -1.67 -10.52 -35.27
CA VAL A 54 -1.58 -11.03 -33.90
C VAL A 54 -2.10 -9.94 -32.98
N VAL A 55 -3.12 -10.27 -32.18
CA VAL A 55 -3.72 -9.38 -31.19
C VAL A 55 -3.50 -9.97 -29.81
N LYS A 56 -3.04 -9.13 -28.88
CA LYS A 56 -2.85 -9.51 -27.48
C LYS A 56 -4.20 -9.71 -26.80
N ILE A 57 -4.32 -10.78 -26.01
CA ILE A 57 -5.45 -11.01 -25.12
C ILE A 57 -4.98 -10.58 -23.72
N PRO A 58 -5.54 -9.51 -23.14
CA PRO A 58 -5.12 -9.07 -21.82
C PRO A 58 -5.45 -10.15 -20.78
N ALA A 59 -4.45 -10.47 -19.95
CA ALA A 59 -4.68 -11.21 -18.72
C ALA A 59 -5.32 -10.27 -17.68
N HIS A 60 -6.12 -10.83 -16.77
CA HIS A 60 -6.63 -10.05 -15.65
C HIS A 60 -5.62 -10.12 -14.51
N ARG A 61 -5.37 -8.97 -13.90
CA ARG A 61 -4.53 -8.85 -12.72
C ARG A 61 -5.20 -9.52 -11.51
N GLY A 62 -4.44 -10.26 -10.72
CA GLY A 62 -4.92 -11.04 -9.58
C GLY A 62 -5.61 -10.18 -8.53
N MET A 63 -6.63 -10.75 -7.88
CA MET A 63 -7.41 -10.04 -6.85
C MET A 63 -6.59 -9.90 -5.57
N ILE A 64 -6.68 -8.74 -4.91
CA ILE A 64 -6.18 -8.56 -3.54
C ILE A 64 -7.37 -8.60 -2.60
N THR A 65 -7.30 -9.46 -1.59
CA THR A 65 -8.34 -9.61 -0.56
C THR A 65 -7.78 -9.29 0.84
N ASP A 66 -8.68 -8.94 1.75
CA ASP A 66 -8.38 -8.86 3.17
C ASP A 66 -8.25 -10.28 3.79
N ARG A 67 -7.87 -10.37 5.06
CA ARG A 67 -7.66 -11.66 5.73
C ARG A 67 -8.92 -12.56 5.79
N ASN A 68 -10.10 -11.98 5.59
CA ASN A 68 -11.41 -12.63 5.66
C ASN A 68 -12.01 -12.90 4.26
N GLY A 69 -11.30 -12.58 3.18
CA GLY A 69 -11.74 -12.82 1.80
C GLY A 69 -12.48 -11.63 1.15
N GLU A 70 -12.57 -10.49 1.82
CA GLU A 70 -13.23 -9.30 1.27
C GLU A 70 -12.32 -8.63 0.22
N SER A 71 -12.88 -8.28 -0.94
CA SER A 71 -12.10 -7.67 -2.03
C SER A 71 -11.58 -6.27 -1.68
N LEU A 72 -10.27 -6.08 -1.79
CA LEU A 72 -9.58 -4.81 -1.56
C LEU A 72 -9.15 -4.14 -2.88
N ALA A 73 -8.77 -4.92 -3.89
CA ALA A 73 -8.49 -4.45 -5.23
C ALA A 73 -8.93 -5.48 -6.27
N ILE A 74 -9.71 -5.03 -7.26
CA ILE A 74 -10.33 -5.88 -8.28
C ILE A 74 -10.05 -5.36 -9.68
N SER A 75 -9.90 -6.28 -10.63
CA SER A 75 -9.69 -5.96 -12.04
C SER A 75 -11.03 -5.89 -12.76
N THR A 76 -11.45 -4.67 -13.12
CA THR A 76 -12.74 -4.45 -13.81
C THR A 76 -12.54 -4.34 -15.33
N PRO A 77 -13.37 -5.00 -16.14
CA PRO A 77 -13.30 -4.89 -17.59
C PRO A 77 -13.72 -3.49 -18.04
N VAL A 78 -12.86 -2.85 -18.83
CA VAL A 78 -13.12 -1.54 -19.43
C VAL A 78 -12.81 -1.58 -20.92
N ASN A 79 -13.27 -0.58 -21.65
CA ASN A 79 -12.92 -0.43 -23.06
C ASN A 79 -12.03 0.80 -23.24
N SER A 80 -11.19 0.74 -24.26
CA SER A 80 -10.41 1.87 -24.76
C SER A 80 -10.75 2.12 -26.20
N ILE A 81 -11.02 3.38 -26.52
CA ILE A 81 -11.37 3.83 -27.86
C ILE A 81 -10.08 4.22 -28.56
N TRP A 82 -9.84 3.60 -29.71
CA TRP A 82 -8.70 3.90 -30.56
C TRP A 82 -9.16 4.12 -32.00
N ALA A 83 -8.32 4.83 -32.75
CA ALA A 83 -8.59 5.26 -34.10
C ALA A 83 -7.47 4.86 -35.06
N VAL A 84 -7.85 4.69 -36.33
CA VAL A 84 -6.98 4.75 -37.49
C VAL A 84 -7.17 6.14 -38.13
N PRO A 85 -6.27 7.12 -37.86
CA PRO A 85 -6.47 8.51 -38.26
C PRO A 85 -6.82 8.72 -39.73
N ARG A 86 -6.13 8.03 -40.65
CA ARG A 86 -6.40 8.13 -42.10
C ARG A 86 -7.84 7.74 -42.46
N LYS A 87 -8.43 6.75 -41.78
CA LYS A 87 -9.80 6.29 -42.04
C LYS A 87 -10.82 7.27 -41.46
N VAL A 88 -10.58 7.75 -40.24
CA VAL A 88 -11.47 8.70 -39.56
C VAL A 88 -11.53 10.03 -40.32
N MET A 89 -10.37 10.56 -40.74
CA MET A 89 -10.29 11.83 -41.48
C MET A 89 -10.90 11.75 -42.89
N ALA A 90 -10.96 10.56 -43.48
CA ALA A 90 -11.59 10.35 -44.79
C ALA A 90 -13.12 10.22 -44.71
N ALA A 91 -13.67 10.05 -43.50
CA ALA A 91 -15.08 9.72 -43.30
C ALA A 91 -16.03 10.93 -43.21
N ASP A 92 -15.55 12.14 -43.55
CA ASP A 92 -16.28 13.42 -43.63
C ASP A 92 -17.68 13.40 -42.98
N VAL A 93 -17.73 13.47 -41.63
CA VAL A 93 -18.87 13.84 -40.73
C VAL A 93 -18.76 13.12 -39.35
N LYS A 94 -19.22 13.81 -38.29
CA LYS A 94 -19.36 13.42 -36.85
C LYS A 94 -18.15 13.58 -35.90
N LEU A 95 -17.13 14.37 -36.24
CA LEU A 95 -16.04 14.66 -35.29
C LEU A 95 -16.52 15.49 -34.10
N ASP A 96 -17.51 16.35 -34.30
CA ASP A 96 -18.21 17.13 -33.26
C ASP A 96 -18.88 16.22 -32.21
N GLN A 97 -19.63 15.22 -32.68
CA GLN A 97 -20.33 14.26 -31.82
C GLN A 97 -19.33 13.36 -31.09
N LEU A 98 -18.30 12.87 -31.80
CA LEU A 98 -17.23 12.08 -31.20
C LEU A 98 -16.49 12.89 -30.12
N ALA A 99 -16.11 14.13 -30.40
CA ALA A 99 -15.48 15.04 -29.44
C ALA A 99 -16.37 15.25 -28.20
N LYS A 100 -17.68 15.44 -28.39
CA LYS A 100 -18.66 15.57 -27.30
C LYS A 100 -18.71 14.35 -26.39
N TYR A 101 -18.79 13.13 -26.95
CA TYR A 101 -18.77 11.89 -26.14
C TYR A 101 -17.41 11.67 -25.46
N LEU A 102 -16.32 12.01 -26.13
CA LEU A 102 -14.98 11.90 -25.55
C LEU A 102 -14.68 13.00 -24.53
N HIS A 103 -15.52 14.03 -24.40
CA HIS A 103 -15.25 15.24 -23.63
C HIS A 103 -13.92 15.89 -24.02
N MET A 104 -13.65 15.97 -25.32
CA MET A 104 -12.48 16.62 -25.91
C MET A 104 -12.93 17.84 -26.71
N ASP A 105 -12.05 18.83 -26.86
CA ASP A 105 -12.30 19.91 -27.82
C ASP A 105 -12.19 19.35 -29.25
N GLU A 106 -13.07 19.80 -30.15
CA GLU A 106 -13.11 19.30 -31.53
C GLU A 106 -11.82 19.63 -32.29
N LYS A 107 -11.25 20.82 -32.06
CA LYS A 107 -10.00 21.24 -32.71
C LYS A 107 -8.84 20.43 -32.18
N GLU A 108 -8.82 20.15 -30.88
CA GLU A 108 -7.82 19.26 -30.26
C GLU A 108 -7.88 17.85 -30.85
N LEU A 109 -9.07 17.25 -30.95
CA LEU A 109 -9.26 15.93 -31.54
C LEU A 109 -8.83 15.90 -33.02
N THR A 110 -9.19 16.93 -33.79
CA THR A 110 -8.81 17.05 -35.20
C THR A 110 -7.31 17.23 -35.39
N SER A 111 -6.63 17.97 -34.51
CA SER A 111 -5.17 18.06 -34.51
C SER A 111 -4.53 16.71 -34.18
N LEU A 112 -4.99 16.04 -33.12
CA LEU A 112 -4.49 14.74 -32.66
C LEU A 112 -4.51 13.68 -33.78
N LEU A 113 -5.69 13.53 -34.36
CA LEU A 113 -6.00 13.42 -35.79
C LEU A 113 -4.86 13.49 -36.82
N ARG A 114 -4.76 14.69 -37.38
CA ARG A 114 -3.91 15.05 -38.51
C ARG A 114 -2.43 14.82 -38.20
N ASP A 115 -1.97 15.15 -37.00
CA ASP A 115 -0.57 14.98 -36.59
C ASP A 115 -0.12 13.52 -36.63
N ARG A 116 -1.07 12.58 -36.54
CA ARG A 116 -0.83 11.14 -36.55
C ARG A 116 -1.42 10.45 -37.78
N ILE A 117 -1.65 11.18 -38.89
CA ILE A 117 -2.31 10.64 -40.09
C ILE A 117 -1.63 9.40 -40.67
N GLY A 118 -0.30 9.29 -40.54
CA GLY A 118 0.49 8.14 -41.00
C GLY A 118 0.44 6.92 -40.08
N ARG A 119 -0.10 7.03 -38.86
CA ARG A 119 -0.19 5.93 -37.91
C ARG A 119 -1.39 5.04 -38.21
N GLN A 120 -1.24 3.75 -37.93
CA GLN A 120 -2.34 2.78 -38.02
C GLN A 120 -3.08 2.57 -36.69
N PHE A 121 -2.64 3.24 -35.63
CA PHE A 121 -3.19 3.11 -34.29
C PHE A 121 -2.91 4.37 -33.46
N VAL A 122 -3.97 4.94 -32.87
CA VAL A 122 -3.91 6.07 -31.93
C VAL A 122 -5.00 5.89 -30.89
N TYR A 123 -4.67 5.90 -29.60
CA TYR A 123 -5.69 5.97 -28.55
C TYR A 123 -6.36 7.35 -28.56
N LEU A 124 -7.69 7.36 -28.55
CA LEU A 124 -8.47 8.58 -28.35
C LEU A 124 -8.78 8.78 -26.87
N LYS A 125 -9.25 7.71 -26.21
CA LYS A 125 -9.56 7.72 -24.79
C LYS A 125 -9.49 6.32 -24.23
N ARG A 126 -8.72 6.15 -23.16
CA ARG A 126 -8.53 4.85 -22.51
C ARG A 126 -9.41 4.70 -21.27
N HIS A 127 -9.74 3.45 -20.95
CA HIS A 127 -10.49 3.04 -19.76
C HIS A 127 -11.84 3.74 -19.61
N VAL A 128 -12.56 3.85 -20.72
CA VAL A 128 -13.94 4.35 -20.73
C VAL A 128 -14.91 3.29 -20.20
N ALA A 129 -15.98 3.75 -19.58
CA ALA A 129 -17.08 2.88 -19.18
C ALA A 129 -17.68 2.17 -20.42
N PRO A 130 -18.12 0.91 -20.29
CA PRO A 130 -18.71 0.16 -21.41
C PRO A 130 -19.85 0.91 -22.11
N VAL A 131 -20.71 1.60 -21.34
CA VAL A 131 -21.84 2.40 -21.87
C VAL A 131 -21.35 3.52 -22.81
N LEU A 132 -20.28 4.23 -22.43
CA LEU A 132 -19.71 5.28 -23.28
C LEU A 132 -19.08 4.69 -24.55
N ALA A 133 -18.42 3.53 -24.41
CA ALA A 133 -17.82 2.83 -25.54
C ALA A 133 -18.89 2.40 -26.56
N GLU A 134 -20.03 1.87 -26.11
CA GLU A 134 -21.16 1.50 -26.96
C GLU A 134 -21.75 2.73 -27.67
N GLN A 135 -21.97 3.84 -26.96
CA GLN A 135 -22.45 5.09 -27.55
C GLN A 135 -21.52 5.61 -28.66
N VAL A 136 -20.21 5.53 -28.46
CA VAL A 136 -19.23 5.93 -29.48
C VAL A 136 -19.26 4.98 -30.68
N MET A 137 -19.43 3.67 -30.46
CA MET A 137 -19.54 2.70 -31.57
C MET A 137 -20.84 2.86 -32.38
N LEU A 138 -21.93 3.31 -31.76
CA LEU A 138 -23.20 3.60 -32.45
C LEU A 138 -23.10 4.75 -33.47
N LEU A 139 -22.05 5.58 -33.40
CA LEU A 139 -21.80 6.62 -34.41
C LEU A 139 -21.40 6.03 -35.77
N ASP A 140 -20.94 4.78 -35.79
CA ASP A 140 -20.45 4.01 -36.94
C ASP A 140 -19.38 4.76 -37.76
N ILE A 141 -18.45 5.44 -37.07
CA ILE A 141 -17.38 6.19 -37.71
C ILE A 141 -16.28 5.21 -38.19
N PRO A 142 -15.99 5.16 -39.51
CA PRO A 142 -14.93 4.32 -40.05
C PRO A 142 -13.57 4.60 -39.42
N GLY A 143 -12.92 3.54 -38.93
CA GLY A 143 -11.60 3.63 -38.31
C GLY A 143 -11.61 3.83 -36.80
N ILE A 144 -12.78 3.97 -36.16
CA ILE A 144 -12.92 3.87 -34.71
C ILE A 144 -13.12 2.41 -34.31
N SER A 145 -12.49 1.99 -33.22
CA SER A 145 -12.60 0.63 -32.70
C SER A 145 -12.39 0.60 -31.20
N LEU A 146 -12.89 -0.47 -30.58
CA LEU A 146 -12.69 -0.73 -29.16
C LEU A 146 -11.54 -1.71 -28.96
N GLN A 147 -10.83 -1.50 -27.86
CA GLN A 147 -9.91 -2.47 -27.30
C GLN A 147 -10.36 -2.75 -25.87
N ARG A 148 -10.67 -4.02 -25.58
CA ARG A 148 -10.98 -4.45 -24.22
C ARG A 148 -9.69 -4.42 -23.40
N GLU A 149 -9.73 -3.76 -22.26
CA GLU A 149 -8.65 -3.68 -21.29
C GLU A 149 -9.21 -3.96 -19.88
N TYR A 150 -8.33 -3.98 -18.88
CA TYR A 150 -8.73 -4.03 -17.48
C TYR A 150 -8.26 -2.77 -16.78
N ARG A 151 -9.06 -2.33 -15.81
CA ARG A 151 -8.72 -1.25 -14.91
C ARG A 151 -8.84 -1.74 -13.49
N ARG A 152 -7.83 -1.42 -12.68
CA ARG A 152 -7.87 -1.64 -11.25
C ARG A 152 -8.88 -0.73 -10.55
N TYR A 153 -9.75 -1.35 -9.75
CA TYR A 153 -10.74 -0.68 -8.91
C TYR A 153 -10.54 -1.06 -7.44
N TYR A 154 -10.62 -0.07 -6.56
CA TYR A 154 -10.37 -0.20 -5.13
C TYR A 154 -11.65 0.13 -4.35
N PRO A 155 -12.44 -0.87 -3.92
CA PRO A 155 -13.75 -0.63 -3.29
C PRO A 155 -13.69 0.25 -2.04
N ALA A 156 -12.64 0.10 -1.22
CA ALA A 156 -12.45 0.86 0.01
C ALA A 156 -11.83 2.25 -0.18
N ALA A 157 -11.49 2.63 -1.42
CA ALA A 157 -10.94 3.93 -1.80
C ALA A 157 -9.85 4.45 -0.85
N GLU A 158 -10.11 5.54 -0.12
CA GLU A 158 -9.14 6.21 0.76
C GLU A 158 -8.76 5.40 2.02
N VAL A 159 -9.53 4.39 2.39
CA VAL A 159 -9.35 3.63 3.63
C VAL A 159 -8.11 2.71 3.57
N THR A 160 -7.78 2.20 2.38
CA THR A 160 -6.68 1.24 2.16
C THR A 160 -5.63 1.75 1.18
N SER A 161 -5.73 3.00 0.75
CA SER A 161 -4.96 3.57 -0.35
C SER A 161 -3.44 3.52 -0.15
N HIS A 162 -2.93 3.80 1.04
CA HIS A 162 -1.49 3.74 1.33
C HIS A 162 -0.95 2.32 1.39
N VAL A 163 -1.76 1.36 1.86
CA VAL A 163 -1.36 -0.05 1.89
C VAL A 163 -1.36 -0.62 0.48
N LEU A 164 -2.47 -0.50 -0.23
CA LEU A 164 -2.61 -1.10 -1.56
C LEU A 164 -1.76 -0.37 -2.61
N GLY A 165 -1.67 0.95 -2.51
CA GLY A 165 -1.12 1.78 -3.58
C GLY A 165 -2.06 1.86 -4.78
N PHE A 166 -1.50 1.97 -5.98
CA PHE A 166 -2.27 1.99 -7.22
C PHE A 166 -1.48 1.44 -8.41
N THR A 167 -2.17 1.16 -9.52
CA THR A 167 -1.57 0.82 -10.82
C THR A 167 -1.60 2.02 -11.77
N ASN A 168 -0.74 2.03 -12.79
CA ASN A 168 -0.73 3.05 -13.84
C ASN A 168 -1.84 2.81 -14.89
N ILE A 169 -1.77 3.44 -16.07
CA ILE A 169 -2.76 3.24 -17.15
C ILE A 169 -2.55 1.92 -17.89
N ASP A 170 -1.40 1.27 -17.72
CA ASP A 170 -1.04 -0.01 -18.33
C ASP A 170 -1.10 -1.16 -17.30
N ASP A 171 -1.88 -0.96 -16.23
CA ASP A 171 -2.13 -1.91 -15.15
C ASP A 171 -0.88 -2.46 -14.45
N SER A 172 0.22 -1.69 -14.48
CA SER A 172 1.44 -2.00 -13.73
C SER A 172 1.42 -1.29 -12.39
N GLY A 173 1.76 -1.99 -11.31
CA GLY A 173 1.86 -1.45 -9.95
C GLY A 173 2.83 -0.28 -9.86
N GLN A 174 2.45 0.76 -9.11
CA GLN A 174 3.24 1.99 -8.95
C GLN A 174 3.56 2.31 -7.50
N GLU A 175 2.71 1.89 -6.56
CA GLU A 175 2.86 2.14 -5.13
C GLU A 175 2.37 0.94 -4.33
N GLY A 176 2.75 0.88 -3.05
CA GLY A 176 2.20 -0.07 -2.08
C GLY A 176 2.32 -1.55 -2.47
N ILE A 177 1.35 -2.35 -2.03
CA ILE A 177 1.24 -3.78 -2.36
C ILE A 177 1.16 -4.02 -3.87
N GLU A 178 0.50 -3.13 -4.61
CA GLU A 178 0.44 -3.25 -6.08
C GLU A 178 1.84 -3.22 -6.70
N LEU A 179 2.76 -2.39 -6.19
CA LEU A 179 4.15 -2.37 -6.63
C LEU A 179 4.96 -3.54 -6.07
N ALA A 180 4.89 -3.82 -4.76
CA ALA A 180 5.66 -4.89 -4.13
C ALA A 180 5.41 -6.26 -4.78
N PHE A 181 4.15 -6.52 -5.16
CA PHE A 181 3.71 -7.80 -5.71
C PHE A 181 3.33 -7.69 -7.19
N ASP A 182 3.86 -6.70 -7.95
CA ASP A 182 3.47 -6.50 -9.35
C ASP A 182 3.66 -7.77 -10.18
N ASN A 183 4.81 -8.44 -10.04
CA ASN A 183 5.11 -9.67 -10.77
C ASN A 183 4.16 -10.83 -10.42
N TRP A 184 3.72 -10.91 -9.17
CA TRP A 184 2.76 -11.93 -8.72
C TRP A 184 1.35 -11.66 -9.26
N LEU A 185 0.95 -10.38 -9.26
CA LEU A 185 -0.40 -9.92 -9.57
C LEU A 185 -0.64 -9.75 -11.07
N LYS A 186 0.35 -9.43 -11.89
CA LYS A 186 0.13 -8.98 -13.29
C LYS A 186 -0.33 -10.06 -14.26
N GLY A 187 0.03 -11.33 -14.02
CA GLY A 187 -0.18 -12.41 -14.97
C GLY A 187 0.57 -12.20 -16.29
N SER A 188 0.32 -13.06 -17.28
CA SER A 188 0.94 -12.99 -18.61
C SER A 188 -0.11 -12.89 -19.72
N PRO A 189 -0.06 -11.86 -20.59
CA PRO A 189 -1.03 -11.70 -21.66
C PRO A 189 -0.90 -12.82 -22.69
N GLY A 190 -2.04 -13.29 -23.19
CA GLY A 190 -2.10 -14.24 -24.29
C GLY A 190 -1.99 -13.55 -25.65
N SER A 191 -2.03 -14.34 -26.72
CA SER A 191 -2.10 -13.82 -28.08
C SER A 191 -2.93 -14.73 -28.99
N LYS A 192 -3.68 -14.10 -29.91
CA LYS A 192 -4.43 -14.81 -30.94
C LYS A 192 -4.20 -14.20 -32.32
N ARG A 193 -4.21 -15.04 -33.33
CA ARG A 193 -4.21 -14.64 -34.74
C ARG A 193 -5.63 -14.39 -35.20
N VAL A 194 -5.89 -13.20 -35.71
CA VAL A 194 -7.19 -12.78 -36.22
C VAL A 194 -7.08 -12.34 -37.67
N LEU A 195 -8.13 -12.63 -38.44
CA LEU A 195 -8.33 -12.08 -39.78
C LEU A 195 -9.07 -10.75 -39.65
N LYS A 196 -8.49 -9.68 -40.19
CA LYS A 196 -9.12 -8.35 -40.22
C LYS A 196 -9.53 -7.97 -41.63
N ASP A 197 -10.69 -7.32 -41.75
CA ASP A 197 -11.12 -6.72 -43.02
C ASP A 197 -10.32 -5.45 -43.35
N ARG A 198 -10.55 -4.87 -44.53
CA ARG A 198 -9.93 -3.60 -44.95
C ARG A 198 -10.29 -2.44 -44.00
N LEU A 199 -11.39 -2.54 -43.25
CA LEU A 199 -11.87 -1.55 -42.28
C LEU A 199 -11.26 -1.76 -40.88
N GLY A 200 -10.59 -2.88 -40.61
CA GLY A 200 -9.95 -3.21 -39.34
C GLY A 200 -10.82 -4.03 -38.38
N ARG A 201 -12.03 -4.41 -38.80
CA ARG A 201 -12.97 -5.26 -38.05
C ARG A 201 -12.45 -6.70 -38.05
N ILE A 202 -12.56 -7.38 -36.92
CA ILE A 202 -12.19 -8.80 -36.82
C ILE A 202 -13.29 -9.60 -37.50
N ILE A 203 -12.95 -10.28 -38.61
CA ILE A 203 -13.86 -11.18 -39.33
C ILE A 203 -13.85 -12.55 -38.64
N GLU A 204 -12.66 -13.04 -38.32
CA GLU A 204 -12.48 -14.41 -37.84
C GLU A 204 -11.30 -14.53 -36.87
N ASN A 205 -11.44 -15.37 -35.85
CA ASN A 205 -10.32 -15.78 -35.00
C ASN A 205 -9.76 -17.09 -35.59
N ILE A 206 -8.53 -17.05 -36.09
CA ILE A 206 -7.95 -18.19 -36.81
C ILE A 206 -7.31 -19.16 -35.83
N GLU A 207 -6.51 -18.64 -34.90
CA GLU A 207 -5.68 -19.49 -34.03
C GLU A 207 -5.39 -18.79 -32.70
N SER A 208 -5.48 -19.52 -31.60
CA SER A 208 -4.92 -19.08 -30.32
C SER A 208 -3.44 -19.44 -30.29
N ILE A 209 -2.57 -18.44 -30.35
CA ILE A 209 -1.11 -18.66 -30.30
C ILE A 209 -0.68 -18.93 -28.85
N THR A 210 -1.24 -18.18 -27.90
CA THR A 210 -0.94 -18.33 -26.47
C THR A 210 -2.16 -17.97 -25.64
N THR A 211 -2.56 -18.83 -24.71
CA THR A 211 -3.64 -18.53 -23.77
C THR A 211 -3.18 -17.49 -22.73
N PRO A 212 -4.02 -16.50 -22.36
CA PRO A 212 -3.67 -15.58 -21.28
C PRO A 212 -3.60 -16.34 -19.95
N ASP A 213 -2.56 -16.07 -19.18
CA ASP A 213 -2.37 -16.60 -17.83
C ASP A 213 -2.71 -15.52 -16.80
N PRO A 214 -3.77 -15.69 -15.99
CA PRO A 214 -4.19 -14.67 -15.05
C PRO A 214 -3.18 -14.45 -13.93
N GLY A 215 -3.21 -13.25 -13.35
CA GLY A 215 -2.41 -12.96 -12.17
C GLY A 215 -2.87 -13.74 -10.95
N ASN A 216 -1.93 -14.06 -10.07
CA ASN A 216 -2.22 -14.81 -8.84
C ASN A 216 -2.92 -13.92 -7.81
N GLU A 217 -3.85 -14.50 -7.06
CA GLU A 217 -4.51 -13.81 -5.96
C GLU A 217 -3.56 -13.57 -4.79
N LEU A 218 -3.84 -12.53 -4.00
CA LEU A 218 -3.06 -12.18 -2.82
C LEU A 218 -4.00 -11.93 -1.63
N VAL A 219 -3.74 -12.61 -0.52
CA VAL A 219 -4.49 -12.44 0.73
C VAL A 219 -3.64 -11.64 1.71
N LEU A 220 -4.10 -10.44 2.07
CA LEU A 220 -3.41 -9.59 3.03
C LEU A 220 -3.73 -9.97 4.47
N SER A 221 -2.85 -9.60 5.40
CA SER A 221 -3.07 -9.71 6.85
C SER A 221 -4.08 -8.70 7.39
N ILE A 222 -4.36 -7.65 6.61
CA ILE A 222 -5.27 -6.56 6.94
C ILE A 222 -6.67 -7.11 7.21
N ASP A 223 -7.27 -6.69 8.33
CA ASP A 223 -8.71 -6.86 8.56
C ASP A 223 -9.45 -5.59 8.12
N ARG A 224 -10.30 -5.69 7.10
CA ARG A 224 -11.00 -4.52 6.53
C ARG A 224 -11.83 -3.76 7.57
N ARG A 225 -12.38 -4.45 8.58
CA ARG A 225 -13.22 -3.87 9.63
C ARG A 225 -12.37 -3.02 10.58
N VAL A 226 -11.23 -3.57 11.02
CA VAL A 226 -10.27 -2.88 11.90
C VAL A 226 -9.59 -1.72 11.15
N GLN A 227 -9.23 -1.92 9.88
CA GLN A 227 -8.68 -0.88 9.01
C GLN A 227 -9.62 0.32 8.89
N TYR A 228 -10.92 0.08 8.65
CA TYR A 228 -11.91 1.15 8.57
C TYR A 228 -12.08 1.89 9.89
N LEU A 229 -12.14 1.17 11.01
CA LEU A 229 -12.19 1.75 12.36
C LEU A 229 -10.97 2.66 12.60
N ALA A 230 -9.77 2.15 12.37
CA ALA A 230 -8.53 2.90 12.53
C ALA A 230 -8.51 4.15 11.63
N TYR A 231 -8.93 4.03 10.37
CA TYR A 231 -9.02 5.13 9.44
C TYR A 231 -9.96 6.24 9.95
N ARG A 232 -11.17 5.86 10.40
CA ARG A 232 -12.19 6.79 10.88
C ARG A 232 -11.71 7.56 12.12
N GLU A 233 -11.19 6.85 13.12
CA GLU A 233 -10.73 7.48 14.36
C GLU A 233 -9.52 8.39 14.11
N LEU A 234 -8.56 7.96 13.29
CA LEU A 234 -7.40 8.78 12.93
C LEU A 234 -7.81 10.03 12.15
N LYS A 235 -8.71 9.90 11.17
CA LYS A 235 -9.23 11.05 10.40
C LYS A 235 -9.95 12.05 11.32
N SER A 236 -10.76 11.54 12.23
CA SER A 236 -11.47 12.35 13.22
C SER A 236 -10.49 13.15 14.09
N ALA A 237 -9.46 12.51 14.62
CA ALA A 237 -8.45 13.15 15.47
C ALA A 237 -7.63 14.20 14.71
N VAL A 238 -7.17 13.88 13.49
CA VAL A 238 -6.41 14.84 12.66
C VAL A 238 -7.26 16.08 12.35
N ASN A 239 -8.55 15.91 12.04
CA ASN A 239 -9.44 17.03 11.80
C ASN A 239 -9.73 17.83 13.08
N HIS A 240 -10.03 17.15 14.18
CA HIS A 240 -10.37 17.78 15.46
C HIS A 240 -9.22 18.64 15.99
N HIS A 241 -8.00 18.09 15.97
CA HIS A 241 -6.79 18.80 16.39
C HIS A 241 -6.16 19.63 15.25
N LYS A 242 -6.83 19.75 14.09
CA LYS A 242 -6.32 20.46 12.90
C LYS A 242 -4.85 20.12 12.59
N ALA A 243 -4.48 18.85 12.82
CA ALA A 243 -3.12 18.36 12.70
C ALA A 243 -2.68 18.34 11.25
N ARG A 244 -1.37 18.39 11.00
CA ARG A 244 -0.80 18.33 9.65
C ARG A 244 -0.99 16.95 9.02
N ALA A 245 -0.75 15.91 9.82
CA ALA A 245 -0.83 14.53 9.40
C ALA A 245 -1.10 13.61 10.60
N GLY A 246 -1.34 12.34 10.31
CA GLY A 246 -1.45 11.31 11.33
C GLY A 246 -1.18 9.92 10.76
N THR A 247 -0.76 9.00 11.62
CA THR A 247 -0.41 7.63 11.26
C THR A 247 -0.84 6.68 12.39
N LEU A 248 -1.37 5.52 12.02
CA LEU A 248 -1.63 4.43 12.97
C LEU A 248 -1.21 3.10 12.35
N VAL A 249 -0.46 2.31 13.12
CA VAL A 249 -0.10 0.92 12.80
C VAL A 249 -0.60 0.00 13.91
N MET A 250 -1.17 -1.13 13.55
CA MET A 250 -1.62 -2.17 14.47
C MET A 250 -1.13 -3.55 14.02
N LEU A 251 -0.52 -4.28 14.96
CA LEU A 251 0.05 -5.61 14.74
C LEU A 251 -0.70 -6.65 15.58
N ASP A 252 -0.86 -7.87 15.06
CA ASP A 252 -1.19 -9.05 15.87
C ASP A 252 0.10 -9.62 16.49
N VAL A 253 0.06 -9.83 17.80
CA VAL A 253 1.21 -10.23 18.62
C VAL A 253 1.65 -11.67 18.36
N LYS A 254 0.74 -12.55 17.94
CA LYS A 254 1.02 -13.98 17.75
C LYS A 254 1.70 -14.26 16.41
N THR A 255 1.39 -13.45 15.40
CA THR A 255 1.79 -13.71 14.02
C THR A 255 2.70 -12.63 13.43
N GLY A 256 2.83 -11.46 14.07
CA GLY A 256 3.51 -10.31 13.47
C GLY A 256 2.74 -9.68 12.30
N GLU A 257 1.51 -10.13 12.05
CA GLU A 257 0.65 -9.62 10.99
C GLU A 257 0.29 -8.16 11.21
N ILE A 258 0.38 -7.35 10.15
CA ILE A 258 -0.14 -5.98 10.14
C ILE A 258 -1.65 -6.05 9.95
N ILE A 259 -2.40 -5.86 11.03
CA ILE A 259 -3.88 -5.90 11.02
C ILE A 259 -4.48 -4.63 10.46
N ALA A 260 -3.84 -3.49 10.75
CA ALA A 260 -4.27 -2.19 10.26
C ALA A 260 -3.07 -1.26 10.06
N MET A 261 -3.08 -0.49 8.97
CA MET A 261 -2.11 0.57 8.71
C MET A 261 -2.78 1.71 7.96
N VAL A 262 -2.90 2.87 8.59
CA VAL A 262 -3.63 4.02 8.04
C VAL A 262 -2.82 5.30 8.19
N GLY A 263 -2.98 6.20 7.21
CA GLY A 263 -2.33 7.51 7.18
C GLY A 263 -3.31 8.63 6.82
N GLN A 264 -3.02 9.84 7.32
CA GLN A 264 -3.70 11.08 6.97
C GLN A 264 -2.65 12.15 6.61
N PRO A 265 -2.89 12.99 5.57
CA PRO A 265 -4.01 12.89 4.62
C PRO A 265 -3.92 11.63 3.75
N SER A 266 -5.08 11.11 3.35
CA SER A 266 -5.21 10.01 2.40
C SER A 266 -5.60 10.52 0.99
N TYR A 267 -5.79 9.59 0.06
CA TYR A 267 -6.18 9.83 -1.33
C TYR A 267 -7.09 8.71 -1.84
N ASN A 268 -7.90 8.98 -2.86
CA ASN A 268 -8.71 7.97 -3.53
C ASN A 268 -7.95 7.39 -4.74
N PRO A 269 -7.47 6.13 -4.70
CA PRO A 269 -6.70 5.54 -5.79
C PRO A 269 -7.53 5.34 -7.07
N ASN A 270 -8.87 5.38 -6.99
CA ASN A 270 -9.74 5.34 -8.16
C ASN A 270 -9.77 6.67 -8.94
N ASN A 271 -9.46 7.80 -8.28
CA ASN A 271 -9.38 9.12 -8.92
C ASN A 271 -7.97 9.71 -8.78
N ARG A 272 -7.22 9.64 -9.87
CA ARG A 272 -5.80 10.06 -9.91
C ARG A 272 -5.60 11.50 -10.35
N THR A 273 -6.67 12.21 -10.70
CA THR A 273 -6.58 13.59 -11.18
C THR A 273 -6.16 14.51 -10.04
N GLY A 274 -5.03 15.21 -10.18
CA GLY A 274 -4.56 16.16 -9.18
C GLY A 274 -3.92 15.53 -7.93
N LEU A 275 -3.47 14.27 -8.00
CA LEU A 275 -2.72 13.64 -6.90
C LEU A 275 -1.43 14.40 -6.61
N LYS A 276 -1.23 14.76 -5.34
CA LYS A 276 0.00 15.39 -4.83
C LYS A 276 0.88 14.32 -4.19
N SER A 277 2.20 14.40 -4.42
CA SER A 277 3.18 13.42 -3.91
C SER A 277 3.10 13.18 -2.41
N GLY A 278 2.87 14.23 -1.62
CA GLY A 278 2.74 14.11 -0.16
C GLY A 278 1.51 13.34 0.35
N HIS A 279 0.51 13.06 -0.51
CA HIS A 279 -0.74 12.39 -0.11
C HIS A 279 -0.69 10.88 -0.30
N TYR A 280 0.04 10.36 -1.29
CA TYR A 280 0.13 8.91 -1.53
C TYR A 280 1.34 8.25 -0.86
N ARG A 281 2.26 9.05 -0.29
CA ARG A 281 3.34 8.57 0.58
C ARG A 281 2.80 7.82 1.80
N ASN A 282 3.20 6.56 1.98
CA ASN A 282 2.87 5.79 3.18
C ASN A 282 3.78 6.18 4.35
N ARG A 283 3.33 7.12 5.19
CA ARG A 283 4.11 7.67 6.31
C ARG A 283 4.48 6.62 7.36
N ALA A 284 3.70 5.55 7.49
CA ALA A 284 3.95 4.50 8.49
C ALA A 284 5.31 3.80 8.31
N VAL A 285 5.80 3.76 7.09
CA VAL A 285 7.03 3.06 6.69
C VAL A 285 8.10 3.97 6.09
N THR A 286 7.75 5.20 5.70
CA THR A 286 8.67 6.14 5.04
C THR A 286 9.05 7.36 5.87
N ASP A 287 8.20 7.81 6.81
CA ASP A 287 8.51 8.96 7.67
C ASP A 287 9.30 8.47 8.87
N VAL A 288 10.51 9.00 9.02
CA VAL A 288 11.35 8.78 10.21
C VAL A 288 11.13 9.91 11.21
N PHE A 289 11.12 9.55 12.49
CA PHE A 289 11.01 10.47 13.61
C PHE A 289 11.77 9.93 14.80
N GLU A 290 12.08 10.81 15.76
CA GLU A 290 12.64 10.38 17.03
C GLU A 290 11.52 9.84 17.94
N PRO A 291 11.65 8.63 18.53
CA PRO A 291 10.58 8.02 19.32
C PRO A 291 10.32 8.74 20.64
N GLY A 292 11.31 9.49 21.15
CA GLY A 292 11.23 10.14 22.45
C GLY A 292 10.92 9.15 23.57
N SER A 293 10.04 9.55 24.49
CA SER A 293 9.74 8.77 25.70
C SER A 293 9.14 7.38 25.45
N THR A 294 8.72 7.04 24.23
CA THR A 294 8.31 5.66 23.90
C THR A 294 9.49 4.69 23.85
N LEU A 295 10.74 5.18 23.87
CA LEU A 295 11.96 4.36 23.94
C LEU A 295 12.33 3.93 25.36
N LYS A 296 11.97 4.69 26.40
CA LYS A 296 12.33 4.40 27.81
C LYS A 296 12.09 2.96 28.28
N PRO A 297 11.01 2.25 27.86
CA PRO A 297 10.83 0.85 28.22
C PRO A 297 12.02 -0.04 27.83
N PHE A 298 12.69 0.26 26.71
CA PHE A 298 13.90 -0.45 26.29
C PHE A 298 15.09 -0.15 27.20
N THR A 299 15.28 1.10 27.61
CA THR A 299 16.32 1.47 28.60
C THR A 299 16.13 0.73 29.92
N ILE A 300 14.89 0.67 30.43
CA ILE A 300 14.59 -0.06 31.66
C ILE A 300 14.77 -1.57 31.46
N ALA A 301 14.36 -2.10 30.30
CA ALA A 301 14.58 -3.52 29.98
C ALA A 301 16.07 -3.88 29.95
N THR A 302 16.91 -3.07 29.30
CA THR A 302 18.37 -3.27 29.29
C THR A 302 18.96 -3.23 30.70
N ALA A 303 18.48 -2.32 31.55
CA ALA A 303 18.95 -2.20 32.93
C ALA A 303 18.58 -3.39 33.82
N LEU A 304 17.41 -4.00 33.56
CA LEU A 304 17.00 -5.23 34.24
C LEU A 304 17.73 -6.46 33.69
N GLU A 305 17.96 -6.54 32.37
CA GLU A 305 18.72 -7.63 31.75
C GLU A 305 20.19 -7.64 32.15
N SER A 306 20.80 -6.47 32.39
CA SER A 306 22.20 -6.39 32.85
C SER A 306 22.39 -6.90 34.28
N GLY A 307 21.29 -7.07 35.04
CA GLY A 307 21.33 -7.45 36.46
C GLY A 307 21.81 -6.34 37.40
N LEU A 308 22.10 -5.14 36.87
CA LEU A 308 22.52 -3.98 37.67
C LEU A 308 21.35 -3.35 38.44
N TYR A 309 20.13 -3.54 37.96
CA TYR A 309 18.90 -3.03 38.57
C TYR A 309 17.89 -4.15 38.79
N ASP A 310 17.07 -3.96 39.81
CA ASP A 310 15.91 -4.77 40.14
C ASP A 310 14.67 -3.90 40.41
N LEU A 311 13.54 -4.51 40.76
CA LEU A 311 12.29 -3.80 41.01
C LEU A 311 12.31 -2.89 42.25
N ASN A 312 13.27 -3.09 43.16
CA ASN A 312 13.42 -2.30 44.38
C ASN A 312 14.46 -1.17 44.22
N SER A 313 15.16 -1.16 43.09
CA SER A 313 16.19 -0.16 42.80
C SER A 313 15.58 1.23 42.71
N THR A 314 16.29 2.20 43.28
CA THR A 314 15.85 3.60 43.36
C THR A 314 16.84 4.52 42.67
N ILE A 315 16.32 5.61 42.12
CA ILE A 315 17.07 6.59 41.34
C ILE A 315 16.78 7.96 41.91
N ASP A 316 17.84 8.65 42.33
CA ASP A 316 17.73 10.03 42.77
C ASP A 316 17.59 10.97 41.56
N THR A 317 16.47 11.67 41.44
CA THR A 317 16.21 12.65 40.36
C THR A 317 16.26 14.09 40.83
N ARG A 318 16.67 14.34 42.08
CA ARG A 318 16.86 15.70 42.61
C ARG A 318 18.00 16.40 41.88
N PRO A 319 17.93 17.74 41.73
CA PRO A 319 16.82 18.64 42.07
C PRO A 319 15.85 18.88 40.89
N GLY A 320 15.58 17.87 40.05
CA GLY A 320 14.76 18.02 38.83
C GLY A 320 15.52 18.48 37.58
N PHE A 321 16.85 18.58 37.67
CA PHE A 321 17.75 18.73 36.52
C PHE A 321 19.04 17.91 36.73
N PHE A 322 19.66 17.47 35.65
CA PHE A 322 20.88 16.68 35.66
C PHE A 322 21.80 17.11 34.51
N LYS A 323 23.05 17.48 34.83
CA LYS A 323 24.03 17.96 33.86
C LYS A 323 24.93 16.79 33.42
N VAL A 324 25.03 16.60 32.10
CA VAL A 324 25.91 15.61 31.46
C VAL A 324 26.73 16.37 30.42
N GLY A 325 28.05 16.45 30.61
CA GLY A 325 28.89 17.38 29.85
C GLY A 325 28.34 18.81 29.88
N ASP A 326 28.14 19.42 28.72
CA ASP A 326 27.55 20.76 28.59
C ASP A 326 26.01 20.76 28.44
N HIS A 327 25.37 19.59 28.43
CA HIS A 327 23.94 19.47 28.25
C HIS A 327 23.20 19.35 29.59
N THR A 328 22.05 20.03 29.72
CA THR A 328 21.21 19.95 30.93
C THR A 328 19.91 19.21 30.61
N ILE A 329 19.77 18.03 31.20
CA ILE A 329 18.58 17.20 31.10
C ILE A 329 17.61 17.63 32.20
N ARG A 330 16.33 17.80 31.85
CA ARG A 330 15.30 18.27 32.78
C ARG A 330 14.08 17.36 32.78
N ASP A 331 13.52 17.21 33.96
CA ASP A 331 12.18 16.66 34.15
C ASP A 331 11.15 17.78 34.25
N HIS A 332 9.87 17.43 34.15
CA HIS A 332 8.78 18.40 34.33
C HIS A 332 8.76 19.02 35.74
N ARG A 333 9.25 18.27 36.74
CA ARG A 333 9.39 18.70 38.13
C ARG A 333 10.43 17.83 38.84
N ASP A 334 10.86 18.24 40.02
CA ASP A 334 11.62 17.38 40.93
C ASP A 334 10.73 16.25 41.45
N TYR A 335 11.13 15.00 41.21
CA TYR A 335 10.43 13.82 41.70
C TYR A 335 11.06 13.21 42.95
N GLY A 336 12.20 13.73 43.43
CA GLY A 336 12.91 13.13 44.54
C GLY A 336 13.61 11.83 44.15
N VAL A 337 13.60 10.87 45.07
CA VAL A 337 14.08 9.50 44.82
C VAL A 337 12.90 8.66 44.35
N ILE A 338 13.02 8.03 43.19
CA ILE A 338 11.94 7.28 42.54
C ILE A 338 12.38 5.87 42.11
N ASP A 339 11.44 4.94 42.04
CA ASP A 339 11.67 3.58 41.52
C ASP A 339 11.57 3.51 39.98
N LEU A 340 11.96 2.36 39.40
CA LEU A 340 11.91 2.14 37.94
C LEU A 340 10.49 2.31 37.37
N ALA A 341 9.48 1.83 38.09
CA ALA A 341 8.09 1.97 37.67
C ALA A 341 7.68 3.44 37.59
N THR A 342 8.12 4.28 38.52
CA THR A 342 7.87 5.72 38.54
C THR A 342 8.64 6.44 37.44
N VAL A 343 9.86 6.00 37.08
CA VAL A 343 10.60 6.51 35.91
C VAL A 343 9.75 6.36 34.64
N ILE A 344 9.13 5.19 34.44
CA ILE A 344 8.22 4.93 33.31
C ILE A 344 6.91 5.72 33.45
N LYS A 345 6.25 5.64 34.60
CA LYS A 345 4.93 6.24 34.90
C LYS A 345 4.93 7.76 34.77
N LYS A 346 5.98 8.42 35.26
CA LYS A 346 6.17 9.89 35.22
C LYS A 346 7.02 10.35 34.06
N SER A 347 7.54 9.41 33.29
CA SER A 347 8.37 9.68 32.13
C SER A 347 9.59 10.55 32.47
N SER A 348 10.29 10.23 33.56
CA SER A 348 11.50 10.97 33.98
C SER A 348 12.62 10.77 32.94
N ASN A 349 13.13 11.87 32.38
CA ASN A 349 14.31 11.88 31.52
C ASN A 349 15.56 11.68 32.38
N ILE A 350 15.63 12.32 33.55
CA ILE A 350 16.78 12.20 34.46
C ILE A 350 16.97 10.76 34.91
N GLY A 351 15.89 10.10 35.32
CA GLY A 351 15.93 8.70 35.73
C GLY A 351 16.42 7.79 34.62
N ALA A 352 15.88 7.95 33.40
CA ALA A 352 16.30 7.18 32.23
C ALA A 352 17.79 7.43 31.89
N SER A 353 18.24 8.67 31.95
CA SER A 353 19.64 9.02 31.63
C SER A 353 20.63 8.48 32.66
N LYS A 354 20.32 8.57 33.96
CA LYS A 354 21.18 8.01 35.01
C LYS A 354 21.31 6.50 34.88
N ILE A 355 20.19 5.82 34.57
CA ILE A 355 20.19 4.39 34.29
C ILE A 355 21.07 4.11 33.07
N ALA A 356 20.84 4.79 31.95
CA ALA A 356 21.58 4.55 30.72
C ALA A 356 23.09 4.79 30.86
N LEU A 357 23.52 5.83 31.58
CA LEU A 357 24.93 6.12 31.83
C LEU A 357 25.62 5.08 32.73
N SER A 358 24.86 4.26 33.46
CA SER A 358 25.41 3.13 34.22
C SER A 358 25.54 1.84 33.41
N LEU A 359 25.03 1.82 32.17
CA LEU A 359 25.10 0.65 31.28
C LEU A 359 26.30 0.76 30.35
N GLU A 360 26.86 -0.39 29.98
CA GLU A 360 27.82 -0.47 28.89
C GLU A 360 27.17 -0.01 27.57
N PRO A 361 27.80 0.90 26.79
CA PRO A 361 27.23 1.41 25.55
C PRO A 361 26.87 0.29 24.55
N LEU A 362 27.70 -0.75 24.49
CA LEU A 362 27.50 -1.90 23.61
C LEU A 362 26.23 -2.68 23.96
N ASP A 363 25.95 -2.91 25.24
CA ASP A 363 24.77 -3.67 25.67
C ASP A 363 23.49 -2.90 25.35
N PHE A 364 23.49 -1.59 25.61
CA PHE A 364 22.34 -0.74 25.31
C PHE A 364 22.09 -0.65 23.80
N TRP A 365 23.15 -0.43 23.00
CA TRP A 365 23.05 -0.43 21.55
C TRP A 365 22.55 -1.77 21.00
N THR A 366 23.04 -2.90 21.54
CA THR A 366 22.67 -4.24 21.08
C THR A 366 21.19 -4.51 21.27
N ILE A 367 20.62 -4.13 22.42
CA ILE A 367 19.17 -4.23 22.64
C ILE A 367 18.39 -3.38 21.63
N LEU A 368 18.78 -2.12 21.43
CA LEU A 368 18.09 -1.23 20.48
C LEU A 368 18.16 -1.76 19.05
N ALA A 369 19.32 -2.28 18.63
CA ALA A 369 19.50 -2.91 17.33
C ALA A 369 18.64 -4.19 17.20
N ASN A 370 18.60 -5.05 18.22
CA ASN A 370 17.86 -6.31 18.20
C ASN A 370 16.33 -6.12 18.17
N VAL A 371 15.81 -5.01 18.69
CA VAL A 371 14.39 -4.64 18.55
C VAL A 371 14.09 -3.87 17.25
N GLY A 372 15.09 -3.64 16.39
CA GLY A 372 14.92 -3.12 15.03
C GLY A 372 15.16 -1.62 14.84
N PHE A 373 15.67 -0.88 15.83
CA PHE A 373 16.01 0.52 15.63
C PHE A 373 17.17 0.66 14.63
N GLY A 374 17.02 1.56 13.65
CA GLY A 374 18.03 1.78 12.61
C GLY A 374 18.08 0.69 11.52
N GLN A 375 17.12 -0.24 11.48
CA GLN A 375 17.07 -1.34 10.51
C GLN A 375 15.71 -1.40 9.80
N VAL A 376 15.67 -1.70 8.49
CA VAL A 376 14.40 -1.94 7.80
C VAL A 376 13.67 -3.14 8.41
N THR A 377 12.33 -3.11 8.42
CA THR A 377 11.54 -4.15 9.09
C THR A 377 11.49 -5.45 8.29
N GLY A 378 11.79 -5.37 6.99
CA GLY A 378 11.71 -6.50 6.08
C GLY A 378 10.27 -6.88 5.73
N SER A 379 9.29 -5.96 5.89
CA SER A 379 7.88 -6.25 5.64
C SER A 379 7.53 -6.52 4.17
N GLY A 380 8.48 -6.23 3.26
CA GLY A 380 8.33 -6.34 1.81
C GLY A 380 7.68 -5.11 1.17
N PHE A 381 7.41 -4.05 1.94
CA PHE A 381 6.82 -2.82 1.42
C PHE A 381 7.88 -1.97 0.68
N PRO A 382 7.55 -1.37 -0.47
CA PRO A 382 8.52 -0.60 -1.25
C PRO A 382 8.88 0.71 -0.55
N GLY A 383 10.18 1.04 -0.55
CA GLY A 383 10.67 2.33 -0.05
C GLY A 383 10.67 2.47 1.48
N GLU A 384 10.71 1.36 2.22
CA GLU A 384 10.90 1.39 3.68
C GLU A 384 12.14 2.19 4.07
N ALA A 385 11.96 3.13 5.00
CA ALA A 385 13.07 3.83 5.63
C ALA A 385 13.66 2.98 6.76
N SER A 386 14.99 2.94 6.86
CA SER A 386 15.69 2.22 7.93
C SER A 386 15.68 2.97 9.26
N GLY A 387 15.41 4.28 9.27
CA GLY A 387 15.73 5.10 10.43
C GLY A 387 17.24 5.21 10.63
N TYR A 388 17.67 5.51 11.85
CA TYR A 388 19.07 5.68 12.19
C TYR A 388 19.34 5.37 13.66
N LEU A 389 20.37 4.56 13.92
CA LEU A 389 20.92 4.26 15.23
C LEU A 389 22.45 4.42 15.13
N ASN A 390 23.02 5.43 15.78
CA ASN A 390 24.46 5.69 15.74
C ASN A 390 25.21 4.49 16.36
N PRO A 391 26.30 3.98 15.77
CA PRO A 391 27.13 2.95 16.38
C PRO A 391 27.65 3.33 17.77
N TYR A 392 27.66 2.36 18.70
CA TYR A 392 27.98 2.56 20.11
C TYR A 392 29.38 3.16 20.37
N ASN A 393 30.35 2.87 19.50
CA ASN A 393 31.73 3.34 19.61
C ASN A 393 31.89 4.84 19.36
N ASN A 394 30.85 5.49 18.80
CA ASN A 394 30.84 6.92 18.55
C ASN A 394 30.08 7.69 19.64
N TRP A 395 29.55 7.02 20.66
CA TRP A 395 28.70 7.68 21.66
C TRP A 395 29.55 8.44 22.69
N SER A 396 29.25 9.73 22.81
CA SER A 396 29.53 10.52 24.01
C SER A 396 28.54 10.18 25.13
N GLU A 397 28.88 10.54 26.37
CA GLU A 397 27.95 10.42 27.51
C GLU A 397 26.63 11.17 27.25
N VAL A 398 26.69 12.32 26.57
CA VAL A 398 25.50 13.10 26.21
C VAL A 398 24.61 12.35 25.23
N GLU A 399 25.20 11.71 24.20
CA GLU A 399 24.44 10.91 23.24
C GLU A 399 23.79 9.69 23.89
N GLN A 400 24.53 8.95 24.74
CA GLN A 400 23.96 7.83 25.48
C GLN A 400 22.82 8.27 26.42
N ALA A 401 23.01 9.38 27.12
CA ALA A 401 22.01 9.95 28.01
C ALA A 401 20.75 10.41 27.26
N THR A 402 20.89 11.07 26.11
CA THR A 402 19.75 11.55 25.30
C THR A 402 19.02 10.41 24.58
N MET A 403 19.75 9.39 24.13
CA MET A 403 19.19 8.20 23.51
C MET A 403 18.30 7.42 24.48
N SER A 404 18.62 7.40 25.78
CA SER A 404 17.82 6.75 26.82
C SER A 404 16.36 7.21 26.90
N PHE A 405 16.09 8.43 26.46
CA PHE A 405 14.75 9.00 26.39
C PHE A 405 14.33 9.35 24.95
N GLY A 406 15.01 8.76 23.97
CA GLY A 406 14.59 8.65 22.58
C GLY A 406 14.96 9.80 21.65
N TYR A 407 16.01 10.56 21.96
CA TYR A 407 16.62 11.56 21.06
C TYR A 407 17.97 11.07 20.54
N GLY A 408 18.36 11.42 19.31
CA GLY A 408 19.57 10.91 18.66
C GLY A 408 19.40 9.52 18.01
N VAL A 409 18.15 9.03 17.94
CA VAL A 409 17.76 7.79 17.26
C VAL A 409 16.49 8.08 16.47
N SER A 410 16.37 7.53 15.26
CA SER A 410 15.17 7.70 14.44
C SER A 410 14.58 6.37 14.00
N THR A 411 13.25 6.34 13.91
CA THR A 411 12.47 5.15 13.59
C THR A 411 11.22 5.52 12.78
N THR A 412 10.60 4.52 12.14
CA THR A 412 9.28 4.63 11.52
C THR A 412 8.18 4.14 12.46
N ALA A 413 6.92 4.39 12.13
CA ALA A 413 5.80 3.95 12.97
C ALA A 413 5.70 2.41 13.00
N LEU A 414 5.97 1.76 11.86
CA LEU A 414 5.99 0.30 11.77
C LEU A 414 7.12 -0.30 12.61
N GLN A 415 8.33 0.26 12.53
CA GLN A 415 9.47 -0.17 13.36
C GLN A 415 9.16 -0.01 14.85
N LEU A 416 8.60 1.13 15.28
CA LEU A 416 8.24 1.33 16.68
C LEU A 416 7.17 0.33 17.15
N ALA A 417 6.19 0.02 16.30
CA ALA A 417 5.19 -1.00 16.61
C ALA A 417 5.83 -2.39 16.75
N GLN A 418 6.74 -2.73 15.84
CA GLN A 418 7.47 -4.00 15.88
C GLN A 418 8.39 -4.07 17.10
N ALA A 419 9.06 -2.98 17.47
CA ALA A 419 9.94 -2.92 18.63
C ALA A 419 9.19 -3.21 19.96
N TYR A 420 7.88 -2.96 20.03
CA TYR A 420 7.05 -3.30 21.19
C TYR A 420 6.69 -4.80 21.26
N MET A 421 7.01 -5.59 20.22
CA MET A 421 6.71 -7.03 20.16
C MET A 421 7.28 -7.82 21.35
N PRO A 422 8.56 -7.68 21.74
CA PRO A 422 9.12 -8.46 22.85
C PRO A 422 8.41 -8.21 24.19
N PHE A 423 7.86 -7.01 24.41
CA PHE A 423 7.07 -6.75 25.61
C PHE A 423 5.71 -7.45 25.56
N ALA A 424 5.18 -7.75 24.37
CA ALA A 424 3.90 -8.42 24.19
C ALA A 424 4.01 -9.96 24.17
N THR A 425 5.19 -10.49 23.84
CA THR A 425 5.46 -11.92 23.57
C THR A 425 6.45 -12.56 24.55
N ASP A 426 6.58 -11.98 25.75
CA ASP A 426 7.50 -12.46 26.80
C ASP A 426 8.96 -12.60 26.31
N GLY A 427 9.41 -11.58 25.58
CA GLY A 427 10.79 -11.36 25.16
C GLY A 427 11.11 -11.81 23.74
N MET A 428 10.11 -12.21 22.94
CA MET A 428 10.31 -12.71 21.57
C MET A 428 10.04 -11.63 20.50
N MET A 429 10.97 -11.46 19.58
CA MET A 429 10.80 -10.59 18.42
C MET A 429 10.31 -11.41 17.23
N LEU A 430 9.25 -10.93 16.58
CA LEU A 430 8.70 -11.53 15.36
C LEU A 430 8.92 -10.59 14.17
N PRO A 431 9.16 -11.13 12.95
CA PRO A 431 9.06 -10.35 11.73
C PRO A 431 7.62 -9.86 11.52
N VAL A 432 7.47 -8.77 10.76
CA VAL A 432 6.15 -8.24 10.39
C VAL A 432 5.75 -8.66 8.99
N SER A 433 4.45 -8.81 8.75
CA SER A 433 3.92 -9.23 7.44
C SER A 433 2.66 -8.49 7.02
N PHE A 434 2.64 -8.02 5.78
CA PHE A 434 1.43 -7.56 5.08
C PHE A 434 0.58 -8.71 4.51
N LEU A 435 1.14 -9.92 4.45
CA LEU A 435 0.45 -11.13 4.00
C LEU A 435 -0.10 -11.90 5.17
N LYS A 436 -1.23 -12.58 4.96
CA LYS A 436 -1.80 -13.47 5.96
C LYS A 436 -0.83 -14.62 6.25
N VAL A 437 -0.49 -14.80 7.52
CA VAL A 437 0.46 -15.79 8.00
C VAL A 437 -0.30 -17.07 8.38
N THR A 438 0.01 -18.17 7.70
CA THR A 438 -0.55 -19.50 7.99
C THR A 438 0.44 -20.44 8.68
N GLU A 439 1.74 -20.23 8.43
CA GLU A 439 2.81 -21.05 8.98
C GLU A 439 3.36 -20.48 10.30
N PRO A 440 3.96 -21.32 11.16
CA PRO A 440 4.66 -20.84 12.35
C PRO A 440 5.77 -19.84 12.01
N VAL A 441 5.79 -18.72 12.71
CA VAL A 441 6.77 -17.66 12.50
C VAL A 441 8.02 -17.92 13.33
N THR A 442 9.19 -17.87 12.71
CA THR A 442 10.47 -17.91 13.42
C THR A 442 10.64 -16.63 14.24
N ALA A 443 10.70 -16.77 15.56
CA ALA A 443 10.90 -15.67 16.48
C ALA A 443 12.31 -15.72 17.09
N SER A 444 12.93 -14.57 17.32
CA SER A 444 14.22 -14.44 18.01
C SER A 444 14.01 -13.92 19.44
N ARG A 445 14.82 -14.38 20.40
CA ARG A 445 14.73 -13.88 21.78
C ARG A 445 15.57 -12.61 21.92
N VAL A 446 14.95 -11.55 22.46
CA VAL A 446 15.62 -10.27 22.77
C VAL A 446 15.71 -10.02 24.27
N PHE A 447 14.67 -10.40 25.02
CA PHE A 447 14.64 -10.31 26.49
C PHE A 447 14.33 -11.67 27.11
N SER A 448 14.71 -11.83 28.38
CA SER A 448 14.14 -12.86 29.23
C SER A 448 12.63 -12.64 29.40
N ALA A 449 11.88 -13.73 29.55
CA ALA A 449 10.44 -13.64 29.79
C ALA A 449 10.10 -12.92 31.10
N GLY A 450 11.01 -12.93 32.09
CA GLY A 450 10.85 -12.21 33.35
C GLY A 450 10.88 -10.69 33.15
N VAL A 451 11.94 -10.18 32.52
CA VAL A 451 12.12 -8.75 32.27
C VAL A 451 11.01 -8.21 31.38
N ALA A 452 10.65 -8.91 30.30
CA ALA A 452 9.57 -8.49 29.42
C ALA A 452 8.24 -8.29 30.18
N ARG A 453 7.89 -9.22 31.09
CA ARG A 453 6.69 -9.14 31.93
C ARG A 453 6.78 -8.02 32.97
N GLN A 454 7.94 -7.82 33.58
CA GLN A 454 8.16 -6.73 34.54
C GLN A 454 7.98 -5.37 33.88
N VAL A 455 8.58 -5.15 32.70
CA VAL A 455 8.44 -3.91 31.94
C VAL A 455 7.00 -3.73 31.46
N ARG A 456 6.33 -4.79 30.99
CA ARG A 456 4.91 -4.76 30.64
C ARG A 456 4.05 -4.30 31.82
N ALA A 457 4.29 -4.81 33.03
CA ALA A 457 3.58 -4.37 34.23
C ALA A 457 3.85 -2.89 34.58
N MET A 458 5.09 -2.41 34.42
CA MET A 458 5.40 -0.98 34.59
C MET A 458 4.67 -0.10 33.57
N LEU A 459 4.56 -0.56 32.31
CA LEU A 459 3.82 0.12 31.25
C LEU A 459 2.32 0.23 31.54
N GLU A 460 1.72 -0.72 32.27
CA GLU A 460 0.32 -0.60 32.70
C GLU A 460 0.10 0.60 33.64
N THR A 461 1.08 0.91 34.48
CA THR A 461 0.97 2.03 35.45
C THR A 461 0.88 3.40 34.77
N VAL A 462 1.30 3.50 33.51
CA VAL A 462 1.23 4.72 32.68
C VAL A 462 -0.21 5.06 32.30
N VAL A 463 -1.05 4.05 32.09
CA VAL A 463 -2.45 4.19 31.68
C VAL A 463 -3.39 4.27 32.90
N GLN A 464 -2.91 3.83 34.07
CA GLN A 464 -3.64 3.97 35.33
C GLN A 464 -3.71 5.43 35.82
N LYS A 465 -4.55 5.66 36.83
CA LYS A 465 -4.72 6.97 37.48
C LYS A 465 -3.37 7.55 37.92
N GLY A 466 -3.12 8.79 37.51
CA GLY A 466 -1.89 9.52 37.81
C GLY A 466 -0.69 9.17 36.93
N GLY A 467 -0.83 8.28 35.93
CA GLY A 467 0.13 8.09 34.85
C GLY A 467 -0.02 9.12 33.73
N THR A 468 0.95 9.20 32.82
CA THR A 468 0.95 10.19 31.72
C THR A 468 0.02 9.84 30.55
N GLY A 469 -0.50 8.62 30.49
CA GLY A 469 -1.29 8.09 29.36
C GLY A 469 -2.70 7.66 29.75
N SER A 470 -3.30 8.25 30.77
CA SER A 470 -4.59 7.80 31.32
C SER A 470 -5.76 7.80 30.34
N ARG A 471 -5.72 8.64 29.29
CA ARG A 471 -6.73 8.64 28.21
C ARG A 471 -6.61 7.44 27.25
N ALA A 472 -5.60 6.58 27.40
CA ALA A 472 -5.48 5.32 26.66
C ALA A 472 -6.25 4.16 27.33
N PHE A 473 -6.96 4.43 28.43
CA PHE A 473 -7.76 3.43 29.13
C PHE A 473 -8.84 2.83 28.22
N VAL A 474 -8.99 1.51 28.28
CA VAL A 474 -10.00 0.76 27.52
C VAL A 474 -10.88 0.01 28.52
N GLU A 475 -12.17 0.32 28.53
CA GLU A 475 -13.10 -0.34 29.45
C GLU A 475 -13.14 -1.86 29.24
N GLY A 476 -12.95 -2.60 30.34
CA GLY A 476 -12.92 -4.07 30.36
C GLY A 476 -11.56 -4.69 30.02
N TYR A 477 -10.56 -3.89 29.64
CA TYR A 477 -9.24 -4.40 29.28
C TYR A 477 -8.11 -3.67 30.03
N ARG A 478 -7.12 -4.44 30.49
CA ARG A 478 -5.86 -3.90 30.97
C ARG A 478 -5.03 -3.45 29.77
N VAL A 479 -4.48 -2.25 29.85
CA VAL A 479 -3.69 -1.64 28.77
C VAL A 479 -2.30 -1.32 29.29
N ALA A 480 -1.27 -1.73 28.55
CA ALA A 480 0.11 -1.36 28.80
C ALA A 480 0.60 -0.46 27.66
N GLY A 481 1.17 0.70 27.97
CA GLY A 481 1.67 1.58 26.91
C GLY A 481 2.42 2.79 27.41
N LYS A 482 2.96 3.57 26.47
CA LYS A 482 3.78 4.74 26.73
C LYS A 482 3.43 5.89 25.81
N THR A 483 3.32 7.07 26.40
CA THR A 483 3.19 8.35 25.67
C THR A 483 4.56 8.88 25.26
N GLY A 484 4.62 9.53 24.11
CA GLY A 484 5.72 10.34 23.63
C GLY A 484 5.26 11.73 23.20
N THR A 485 6.11 12.73 23.38
CA THR A 485 5.94 14.06 22.79
C THR A 485 7.31 14.55 22.41
N VAL A 486 7.49 14.83 21.12
CA VAL A 486 8.81 15.04 20.54
C VAL A 486 8.79 16.33 19.75
N HIS A 487 9.77 17.19 19.98
CA HIS A 487 9.96 18.38 19.17
C HIS A 487 10.44 17.98 17.79
N LYS A 488 9.83 18.56 16.76
CA LYS A 488 10.18 18.22 15.39
C LYS A 488 11.56 18.77 15.06
N THR A 489 12.39 17.98 14.38
CA THR A 489 13.67 18.43 13.85
C THR A 489 13.47 19.40 12.70
N VAL A 490 14.23 20.48 12.71
CA VAL A 490 14.23 21.58 11.72
C VAL A 490 15.67 21.92 11.37
N VAL A 491 15.88 22.64 10.27
CA VAL A 491 17.22 23.12 9.93
C VAL A 491 17.74 23.99 11.09
N GLY A 492 18.84 23.56 11.71
CA GLY A 492 19.44 24.26 12.85
C GLY A 492 19.02 23.77 14.25
N GLY A 493 18.21 22.71 14.38
CA GLY A 493 17.89 22.11 15.68
C GLY A 493 16.46 21.57 15.80
N TYR A 494 15.79 21.89 16.91
CA TYR A 494 14.41 21.48 17.20
C TYR A 494 13.46 22.68 17.12
N SER A 495 12.26 22.47 16.59
CA SER A 495 11.19 23.49 16.56
C SER A 495 10.64 23.70 17.98
N GLU A 496 10.43 24.96 18.38
CA GLU A 496 9.81 25.29 19.68
C GLU A 496 8.28 25.06 19.70
N ASP A 497 7.65 25.05 18.53
CA ASP A 497 6.20 25.11 18.35
C ASP A 497 5.61 23.91 17.57
N ARG A 498 6.46 23.02 17.05
CA ARG A 498 6.04 21.85 16.26
C ARG A 498 6.40 20.56 16.94
N TYR A 499 5.37 19.73 17.15
CA TYR A 499 5.44 18.52 17.94
C TYR A 499 4.90 17.31 17.21
N LEU A 500 5.48 16.15 17.50
CA LEU A 500 4.89 14.85 17.26
C LEU A 500 4.30 14.32 18.57
N SER A 501 3.03 13.93 18.52
CA SER A 501 2.30 13.37 19.64
C SER A 501 2.14 11.87 19.42
N LEU A 502 2.69 11.05 20.33
CA LEU A 502 2.79 9.60 20.15
C LEU A 502 2.15 8.83 21.30
N PHE A 503 1.55 7.70 20.97
CA PHE A 503 1.22 6.65 21.92
C PHE A 503 1.55 5.28 21.33
N ALA A 504 2.33 4.48 22.05
CA ALA A 504 2.64 3.10 21.69
C ALA A 504 2.17 2.19 22.82
N GLY A 505 1.41 1.15 22.52
CA GLY A 505 0.87 0.28 23.56
C GLY A 505 0.33 -1.03 23.04
N MET A 506 -0.11 -1.87 23.97
CA MET A 506 -0.63 -3.20 23.73
C MET A 506 -1.80 -3.51 24.67
N ALA A 507 -2.68 -4.40 24.21
CA ALA A 507 -3.78 -4.91 25.00
C ALA A 507 -4.20 -6.32 24.51
N PRO A 508 -4.80 -7.14 25.39
CA PRO A 508 -4.89 -6.98 26.85
C PRO A 508 -3.52 -7.13 27.53
N ALA A 509 -3.23 -6.43 28.63
CA ALA A 509 -1.89 -6.43 29.22
C ALA A 509 -1.49 -7.78 29.86
N SER A 510 -2.46 -8.56 30.35
CA SER A 510 -2.18 -9.87 30.94
C SER A 510 -1.75 -10.91 29.90
N ASN A 511 -2.33 -10.84 28.69
CA ASN A 511 -2.04 -11.71 27.56
C ASN A 511 -2.20 -10.93 26.24
N PRO A 512 -1.18 -10.16 25.85
CA PRO A 512 -1.26 -9.24 24.72
C PRO A 512 -1.65 -9.91 23.42
N ARG A 513 -2.60 -9.29 22.71
CA ARG A 513 -3.07 -9.73 21.39
C ARG A 513 -2.77 -8.74 20.30
N LEU A 514 -2.84 -7.45 20.61
CA LEU A 514 -2.61 -6.38 19.66
C LEU A 514 -1.59 -5.40 20.21
N ILE A 515 -0.72 -4.93 19.33
CA ILE A 515 0.12 -3.75 19.55
C ILE A 515 -0.40 -2.66 18.62
N ALA A 516 -0.48 -1.42 19.11
CA ALA A 516 -0.75 -0.27 18.25
C ALA A 516 0.14 0.92 18.57
N VAL A 517 0.55 1.62 17.51
CA VAL A 517 1.26 2.89 17.57
C VAL A 517 0.42 3.93 16.86
N VAL A 518 0.16 5.04 17.54
CA VAL A 518 -0.54 6.21 17.02
C VAL A 518 0.39 7.41 17.05
N ILE A 519 0.43 8.15 15.95
CA ILE A 519 1.21 9.38 15.80
C ILE A 519 0.30 10.46 15.20
N ILE A 520 0.23 11.61 15.86
CA ILE A 520 -0.42 12.81 15.36
C ILE A 520 0.65 13.89 15.19
N ASP A 521 0.79 14.39 13.97
CA ASP A 521 1.86 15.28 13.55
C ASP A 521 1.38 16.73 13.48
N GLU A 522 2.07 17.60 14.23
CA GLU A 522 1.75 19.02 14.38
C GLU A 522 0.28 19.27 14.74
N PRO A 523 -0.26 18.69 15.83
CA PRO A 523 -1.58 19.05 16.33
C PRO A 523 -1.60 20.54 16.69
N LYS A 524 -2.68 21.23 16.31
CA LYS A 524 -2.89 22.67 16.55
C LYS A 524 -3.94 22.85 17.64
N GLY A 525 -3.64 23.70 18.63
CA GLY A 525 -4.50 24.00 19.77
C GLY A 525 -3.76 23.83 21.09
N ASP A 526 -4.48 23.97 22.20
CA ASP A 526 -3.89 23.93 23.55
C ASP A 526 -3.49 22.51 23.98
N GLU A 527 -4.06 21.47 23.36
CA GLU A 527 -3.70 20.07 23.60
C GLU A 527 -2.70 19.57 22.54
N TYR A 528 -1.43 19.39 22.92
CA TYR A 528 -0.38 18.87 22.03
C TYR A 528 0.34 17.60 22.57
N TYR A 529 0.21 17.29 23.86
CA TYR A 529 0.88 16.14 24.46
C TYR A 529 0.34 14.78 23.97
N GLY A 530 1.23 13.78 23.91
CA GLY A 530 0.96 12.36 23.57
C GLY A 530 -0.27 11.78 24.26
N GLY A 531 -0.36 12.02 25.58
CA GLY A 531 -1.43 11.52 26.43
C GLY A 531 -2.79 12.21 26.21
N LEU A 532 -2.81 13.37 25.56
CA LEU A 532 -4.04 14.13 25.30
C LEU A 532 -4.58 13.88 23.91
N VAL A 533 -3.69 13.73 22.92
CA VAL A 533 -4.03 13.70 21.49
C VAL A 533 -3.97 12.28 20.91
N ALA A 534 -2.86 11.55 21.09
CA ALA A 534 -2.70 10.21 20.49
C ALA A 534 -3.32 9.09 21.33
N ALA A 535 -3.29 9.22 22.66
CA ALA A 535 -3.82 8.21 23.58
C ALA A 535 -5.34 7.94 23.43
N PRO A 536 -6.25 8.93 23.26
CA PRO A 536 -7.67 8.66 23.02
C PRO A 536 -7.92 7.88 21.71
N VAL A 537 -7.16 8.18 20.66
CA VAL A 537 -7.25 7.46 19.38
C VAL A 537 -6.85 6.00 19.57
N PHE A 538 -5.77 5.75 20.31
CA PHE A 538 -5.38 4.39 20.68
C PHE A 538 -6.51 3.68 21.42
N ALA A 539 -7.10 4.31 22.45
CA ALA A 539 -8.17 3.70 23.25
C ALA A 539 -9.37 3.30 22.38
N ASN A 540 -9.87 4.22 21.55
CA ASN A 540 -11.04 3.98 20.70
C ASN A 540 -10.79 2.85 19.69
N VAL A 541 -9.63 2.87 19.01
CA VAL A 541 -9.28 1.87 17.99
C VAL A 541 -9.02 0.52 18.65
N MET A 542 -8.26 0.47 19.75
CA MET A 542 -7.97 -0.77 20.49
C MET A 542 -9.25 -1.40 21.03
N ALA A 543 -10.14 -0.61 21.64
CA ALA A 543 -11.41 -1.09 22.17
C ALA A 543 -12.31 -1.72 21.10
N GLY A 544 -12.38 -1.11 19.91
CA GLY A 544 -13.15 -1.67 18.80
C GLY A 544 -12.47 -2.88 18.16
N ALA A 545 -11.15 -2.84 18.00
CA ALA A 545 -10.38 -3.94 17.41
C ALA A 545 -10.44 -5.22 18.25
N LEU A 546 -10.25 -5.11 19.57
CA LEU A 546 -10.35 -6.25 20.49
C LEU A 546 -11.72 -6.94 20.41
N ARG A 547 -12.81 -6.14 20.31
CA ARG A 547 -14.17 -6.68 20.15
C ARG A 547 -14.40 -7.29 18.77
N LEU A 548 -13.90 -6.67 17.70
CA LEU A 548 -14.03 -7.18 16.33
C LEU A 548 -13.26 -8.50 16.09
N LEU A 549 -12.22 -8.73 16.89
CA LEU A 549 -11.37 -9.92 16.86
C LEU A 549 -11.68 -10.90 17.99
N ASP A 550 -12.82 -10.72 18.67
CA ASP A 550 -13.32 -11.60 19.74
C ASP A 550 -12.29 -11.89 20.85
N VAL A 551 -11.49 -10.88 21.21
CA VAL A 551 -10.51 -10.99 22.29
C VAL A 551 -11.21 -10.85 23.64
N PRO A 552 -11.12 -11.83 24.55
CA PRO A 552 -11.83 -11.76 25.84
C PRO A 552 -11.29 -10.62 26.72
N PRO A 553 -12.16 -9.85 27.38
CA PRO A 553 -11.80 -8.88 28.42
C PRO A 553 -10.99 -9.51 29.57
N ASP A 554 -9.95 -8.82 30.06
CA ASP A 554 -9.11 -9.23 31.18
C ASP A 554 -9.23 -8.33 32.43
N ASP A 555 -10.11 -7.31 32.37
CA ASP A 555 -10.39 -6.37 33.47
C ASP A 555 -11.91 -6.27 33.77
N LEU A 556 -12.57 -7.41 33.95
CA LEU A 556 -13.99 -7.46 34.35
C LEU A 556 -14.14 -7.69 35.87
N PRO A 557 -14.82 -6.79 36.61
CA PRO A 557 -15.01 -6.91 38.06
C PRO A 557 -15.84 -8.11 38.57
N VAL A 558 -16.31 -9.03 37.70
CA VAL A 558 -17.39 -10.00 38.07
C VAL A 558 -17.05 -11.49 37.84
N LEU A 559 -16.00 -11.87 37.09
CA LEU A 559 -15.66 -13.30 36.96
C LEU A 559 -14.97 -13.90 38.21
N ASN A 560 -14.31 -13.09 39.03
CA ASN A 560 -13.63 -13.56 40.24
C ASN A 560 -14.55 -13.87 41.44
N ARG A 561 -15.85 -13.51 41.39
CA ARG A 561 -16.80 -13.82 42.48
C ARG A 561 -17.71 -15.01 42.21
N GLN A 562 -18.09 -15.29 40.96
CA GLN A 562 -19.08 -16.33 40.68
C GLN A 562 -18.51 -17.75 40.61
N ILE A 563 -17.23 -17.93 40.27
CA ILE A 563 -16.63 -19.28 40.21
C ILE A 563 -16.35 -19.84 41.62
N ILE A 564 -16.06 -18.99 42.61
CA ILE A 564 -15.89 -19.43 44.01
C ILE A 564 -17.25 -19.79 44.65
N ALA A 565 -18.34 -19.14 44.23
CA ALA A 565 -19.68 -19.43 44.74
C ALA A 565 -20.33 -20.68 44.10
N ALA A 566 -19.93 -21.05 42.87
CA ALA A 566 -20.47 -22.22 42.16
C ALA A 566 -19.71 -23.54 42.41
N GLY A 567 -18.56 -23.50 43.10
CA GLY A 567 -17.75 -24.68 43.44
C GLY A 567 -17.99 -25.28 44.83
N ARG A 568 -19.00 -24.80 45.56
CA ARG A 568 -19.45 -25.37 46.84
C ARG A 568 -20.98 -25.30 46.92
N ILE A 569 -21.65 -26.22 46.23
CA ILE A 569 -22.92 -26.82 46.65
C ILE A 569 -23.02 -28.15 45.87
N ASN A 570 -23.15 -29.22 46.66
CA ASN A 570 -23.26 -30.66 46.36
C ASN A 570 -21.98 -31.42 46.05
#